data_AF-A0A7V4GYW5-F1
#
_entry.id   AF-A0A7V4GYW5-F1
#
_cell.length_a   1.000
_cell.length_b   1.000
_cell.length_c   1.000
_cell.angle_alpha   90.00
_cell.angle_beta   90.00
_cell.angle_gamma   90.00
#
_symmetry.space_group_name_H-M   'P 1'
#
loop_
_entity.id
_entity.type
_entity.pdbx_description
1 polymer ?
#
loop_
_entity_poly.entity_id
_entity_poly.type
_entity_poly.pdbx_seq_one_letter_code
_entity_poly.pdbx_strand_id
1 'polypeptide(L)'
;MAVMGFGFIIDFVEEKRFYFEIVGSLFVIYIGLRIFYSNPVTQIRRRQKKNTLFADYITVFLMTFSNPLAIFVFLALFAAVHFVTESQHYLTSFLIVLGVFAGASLWWFTITTLVSLYRQKFRLKRLWWLNKITGAIISLLGLIALIKVFFIPGLPL
;
A
#
# COMPACT_ATOMS: atom_id res chain seq x y z
N MET A 1 -1.33 -4.00 29.32
CA MET A 1 -2.38 -4.98 28.98
C MET A 1 -2.74 -5.02 27.49
N ALA A 2 -2.61 -3.93 26.70
CA ALA A 2 -2.76 -3.99 25.24
C ALA A 2 -1.62 -4.74 24.49
N VAL A 3 -0.44 -4.89 25.13
CA VAL A 3 0.73 -5.58 24.56
C VAL A 3 0.53 -7.10 24.46
N MET A 4 -0.26 -7.71 25.35
CA MET A 4 -0.49 -9.16 25.36
C MET A 4 -1.43 -9.63 24.23
N GLY A 5 -2.35 -8.78 23.76
CA GLY A 5 -3.24 -9.11 22.64
C GLY A 5 -2.54 -9.11 21.28
N PHE A 6 -1.56 -8.20 21.08
CA PHE A 6 -0.75 -8.18 19.87
C PHE A 6 0.20 -9.37 19.79
N GLY A 7 0.79 -9.81 20.92
CA GLY A 7 1.63 -11.01 20.98
C GLY A 7 0.88 -12.24 20.48
N PHE A 8 -0.32 -12.51 20.99
CA PHE A 8 -1.14 -13.66 20.57
C PHE A 8 -1.47 -13.65 19.07
N ILE A 9 -1.75 -12.48 18.48
CA ILE A 9 -2.02 -12.35 17.05
C ILE A 9 -0.75 -12.62 16.24
N ILE A 10 0.40 -12.10 16.67
CA ILE A 10 1.68 -12.31 16.01
C ILE A 10 2.08 -13.78 16.10
N ASP A 11 1.95 -14.40 17.26
CA ASP A 11 2.26 -15.82 17.48
C ASP A 11 1.36 -16.73 16.62
N PHE A 12 0.06 -16.43 16.54
CA PHE A 12 -0.87 -17.16 15.66
C PHE A 12 -0.54 -16.98 14.16
N VAL A 13 -0.14 -15.77 13.77
CA VAL A 13 0.29 -15.46 12.40
C VAL A 13 1.63 -16.11 12.07
N GLU A 14 2.55 -16.21 13.03
CA GLU A 14 3.82 -16.93 12.88
C GLU A 14 3.60 -18.44 12.77
N GLU A 15 2.72 -19.02 13.59
CA GLU A 15 2.39 -20.45 13.56
C GLU A 15 1.75 -20.87 12.22
N LYS A 16 0.98 -19.97 11.58
CA LYS A 16 0.34 -20.20 10.27
C LYS A 16 0.96 -19.38 9.13
N ARG A 17 2.18 -18.87 9.32
CA ARG A 17 2.87 -17.96 8.39
C ARG A 17 2.89 -18.51 6.97
N PHE A 18 3.14 -19.81 6.82
CA PHE A 18 3.11 -20.51 5.54
C PHE A 18 1.79 -20.32 4.77
N TYR A 19 0.67 -20.58 5.45
CA TYR A 19 -0.67 -20.49 4.85
C TYR A 19 -1.02 -19.04 4.52
N PHE A 20 -0.70 -18.10 5.42
CA PHE A 20 -0.92 -16.68 5.16
C PHE A 20 -0.08 -16.14 4.00
N GLU A 21 1.18 -16.55 3.87
CA GLU A 21 2.05 -16.14 2.76
C GLU A 21 1.60 -16.71 1.42
N ILE A 22 1.15 -17.98 1.37
CA ILE A 22 0.59 -18.57 0.15
C ILE A 22 -0.70 -17.88 -0.26
N VAL A 23 -1.65 -17.75 0.68
CA VAL A 23 -2.96 -17.11 0.40
C VAL A 23 -2.77 -15.65 0.00
N GLY A 24 -1.89 -14.91 0.70
CA GLY A 24 -1.55 -13.54 0.37
C GLY A 24 -0.91 -13.41 -1.01
N SER A 25 0.04 -14.28 -1.35
CA SER A 25 0.70 -14.26 -2.67
C SER A 25 -0.27 -14.58 -3.80
N LEU A 26 -1.14 -15.59 -3.64
CA LEU A 26 -2.20 -15.91 -4.59
C LEU A 26 -3.19 -14.75 -4.76
N PHE A 27 -3.57 -14.09 -3.67
CA PHE A 27 -4.44 -12.93 -3.69
C PHE A 27 -3.82 -11.75 -4.44
N VAL A 28 -2.52 -11.48 -4.24
CA VAL A 28 -1.76 -10.44 -4.96
C VAL A 28 -1.68 -10.77 -6.45
N ILE A 29 -1.37 -12.01 -6.82
CA ILE A 29 -1.38 -12.46 -8.23
C ILE A 29 -2.76 -12.24 -8.84
N TYR A 30 -3.83 -12.65 -8.14
CA TYR A 30 -5.20 -12.45 -8.60
C TYR A 30 -5.54 -10.98 -8.83
N ILE A 31 -5.19 -10.08 -7.91
CA ILE A 31 -5.36 -8.63 -8.07
C ILE A 31 -4.56 -8.12 -9.28
N GLY A 32 -3.29 -8.54 -9.41
CA GLY A 32 -2.43 -8.16 -10.52
C GLY A 32 -3.01 -8.56 -11.87
N LEU A 33 -3.48 -9.80 -12.00
CA LEU A 33 -4.13 -10.31 -13.21
C LEU A 33 -5.44 -9.55 -13.49
N ARG A 34 -6.26 -9.30 -12.46
CA ARG A 34 -7.50 -8.54 -12.62
C ARG A 34 -7.23 -7.12 -13.15
N ILE A 35 -6.18 -6.46 -12.65
CA ILE A 35 -5.75 -5.14 -13.13
C ILE A 35 -5.22 -5.25 -14.57
N PHE A 36 -4.42 -6.28 -14.88
CA PHE A 36 -3.86 -6.50 -16.21
C PHE A 36 -4.92 -6.70 -17.30
N TYR A 37 -6.01 -7.40 -16.97
CA TYR A 37 -7.14 -7.63 -17.87
C TYR A 37 -8.24 -6.56 -17.74
N SER A 38 -8.12 -5.60 -16.82
CA SER A 38 -9.12 -4.55 -16.64
C SER A 38 -9.15 -3.59 -17.82
N ASN A 39 -10.35 -3.34 -18.36
CA ASN A 39 -10.53 -2.40 -19.46
C ASN A 39 -10.84 -0.99 -18.91
N PRO A 40 -9.89 -0.04 -18.97
CA PRO A 40 -10.02 1.28 -18.36
C PRO A 40 -11.20 2.08 -18.94
N VAL A 41 -11.58 1.83 -20.20
CA VAL A 41 -12.70 2.53 -20.87
C VAL A 41 -14.03 2.24 -20.18
N THR A 42 -14.26 0.97 -19.84
CA THR A 42 -15.49 0.54 -19.17
C THR A 42 -15.54 0.97 -17.70
N GLN A 43 -14.39 1.01 -17.02
CA GLN A 43 -14.31 1.49 -15.64
C GLN A 43 -14.57 3.00 -15.55
N ILE A 44 -13.95 3.82 -16.40
CA ILE A 44 -14.17 5.28 -16.41
C ILE A 44 -15.64 5.60 -16.72
N ARG A 45 -16.23 4.92 -17.72
CA ARG A 45 -17.63 5.14 -18.12
C ARG A 45 -18.64 4.66 -17.07
N ARG A 46 -18.35 3.57 -16.34
CA ARG A 46 -19.18 3.13 -15.19
C ARG A 46 -19.05 4.08 -14.01
N ARG A 47 -17.85 4.60 -13.72
CA ARG A 47 -17.61 5.52 -12.59
C ARG A 47 -18.35 6.84 -12.78
N GLN A 48 -18.36 7.40 -14.00
CA GLN A 48 -19.17 8.58 -14.34
C GLN A 48 -20.69 8.35 -14.21
N LYS A 49 -21.17 7.12 -14.37
CA LYS A 49 -22.60 6.79 -14.29
C LYS A 49 -23.10 6.45 -12.88
N LYS A 50 -22.22 6.20 -11.90
CA LYS A 50 -22.62 5.60 -10.61
C LYS A 50 -22.05 6.24 -9.34
N ASN A 51 -21.08 7.15 -9.39
CA ASN A 51 -20.45 7.67 -8.17
C ASN A 51 -20.92 9.07 -7.76
N THR A 52 -21.44 9.16 -6.53
CA THR A 52 -21.49 10.38 -5.73
C THR A 52 -20.09 10.67 -5.18
N LEU A 53 -19.60 11.92 -5.29
CA LEU A 53 -18.28 12.36 -4.80
C LEU A 53 -17.99 11.93 -3.34
N PHE A 54 -19.03 11.87 -2.51
CA PHE A 54 -18.97 11.44 -1.12
C PHE A 54 -18.55 9.96 -0.96
N ALA A 55 -19.04 9.07 -1.82
CA ALA A 55 -18.68 7.65 -1.79
C ALA A 55 -17.21 7.43 -2.22
N ASP A 56 -16.71 8.21 -3.19
CA ASP A 56 -15.30 8.19 -3.56
C ASP A 56 -14.41 8.72 -2.41
N TYR A 57 -14.83 9.77 -1.71
CA TYR A 57 -14.11 10.28 -0.53
C TYR A 57 -14.01 9.24 0.58
N ILE A 58 -15.15 8.62 0.96
CA ILE A 58 -15.16 7.57 1.98
C ILE A 58 -14.32 6.36 1.55
N THR A 59 -14.39 5.96 0.28
CA THR A 59 -13.61 4.83 -0.23
C THR A 59 -12.11 5.09 -0.13
N VAL A 60 -11.65 6.27 -0.55
CA VAL A 60 -10.24 6.64 -0.47
C VAL A 60 -9.81 6.80 0.99
N PHE A 61 -10.63 7.42 1.84
CA PHE A 61 -10.36 7.57 3.26
C PHE A 61 -10.21 6.22 3.96
N LEU A 62 -11.16 5.29 3.78
CA LEU A 62 -11.10 3.96 4.35
C LEU A 62 -9.94 3.14 3.78
N MET A 63 -9.62 3.29 2.49
CA MET A 63 -8.49 2.60 1.86
C MET A 63 -7.15 3.08 2.41
N THR A 64 -7.00 4.37 2.69
CA THR A 64 -5.78 4.93 3.31
C THR A 64 -5.72 4.62 4.80
N PHE A 65 -6.83 4.74 5.53
CA PHE A 65 -6.90 4.43 6.96
C PHE A 65 -6.66 2.94 7.23
N SER A 66 -7.22 2.07 6.39
CA SER A 66 -7.04 0.61 6.51
C SER A 66 -5.69 0.13 6.00
N ASN A 67 -4.81 1.01 5.49
CA ASN A 67 -3.51 0.60 4.95
C ASN A 67 -2.54 0.28 6.10
N PRO A 68 -2.40 -0.98 6.53
CA PRO A 68 -1.63 -1.34 7.73
C PRO A 68 -0.14 -1.10 7.47
N LEU A 69 0.27 -1.16 6.20
CA LEU A 69 1.63 -0.89 5.75
C LEU A 69 2.05 0.54 6.08
N ALA A 70 1.15 1.51 6.00
CA ALA A 70 1.46 2.89 6.40
C ALA A 70 1.82 2.96 7.89
N ILE A 71 1.06 2.27 8.75
CA ILE A 71 1.32 2.18 10.18
C ILE A 71 2.69 1.53 10.44
N PHE A 72 2.99 0.41 9.78
CA PHE A 72 4.30 -0.26 9.90
C PHE A 72 5.47 0.59 9.42
N VAL A 73 5.31 1.35 8.33
CA VAL A 73 6.34 2.26 7.83
C VAL A 73 6.62 3.37 8.85
N PHE A 74 5.58 3.96 9.45
CA PHE A 74 5.77 4.96 10.50
C PHE A 74 6.40 4.37 11.77
N LEU A 75 6.00 3.17 12.18
CA LEU A 75 6.64 2.46 13.30
C LEU A 75 8.12 2.20 13.03
N ALA A 76 8.48 1.72 11.83
CA ALA A 76 9.85 1.48 11.43
C ALA A 76 10.67 2.78 11.37
N LEU A 77 10.10 3.85 10.81
CA LEU A 77 10.73 5.17 10.80
C LEU A 77 10.98 5.68 12.22
N PHE A 78 9.98 5.65 13.10
CA PHE A 78 10.16 6.11 14.48
C PHE A 78 11.14 5.24 15.30
N ALA A 79 11.17 3.94 15.05
CA ALA A 79 12.16 3.04 15.64
C ALA A 79 13.58 3.32 15.11
N ALA A 80 13.73 3.56 13.80
CA ALA A 80 15.02 3.81 13.17
C ALA A 80 15.71 5.07 13.69
N VAL A 81 14.94 6.10 14.06
CA VAL A 81 15.50 7.35 14.57
C VAL A 81 15.74 7.32 16.10
N HIS A 82 15.69 6.14 16.75
CA HIS A 82 16.09 5.91 18.15
C HIS A 82 15.46 6.90 19.17
N PHE A 83 14.22 7.34 18.94
CA PHE A 83 13.60 8.45 19.68
C PHE A 83 12.99 8.10 21.05
N VAL A 84 13.06 6.84 21.49
CA VAL A 84 12.24 6.37 22.64
C VAL A 84 12.91 6.59 24.00
N THR A 85 14.18 6.99 24.06
CA THR A 85 14.94 6.77 25.31
C THR A 85 15.27 7.99 26.18
N GLU A 86 15.18 9.24 25.72
CA GLU A 86 15.61 10.38 26.58
C GLU A 86 14.65 11.57 26.50
N SER A 87 13.87 11.71 27.58
CA SER A 87 13.27 12.91 28.17
C SER A 87 12.93 14.17 27.31
N GLN A 88 11.64 14.52 27.28
CA GLN A 88 11.10 15.89 27.42
C GLN A 88 11.46 16.97 26.37
N HIS A 89 11.42 16.70 25.05
CA HIS A 89 11.45 17.78 24.05
C HIS A 89 10.27 17.74 23.06
N TYR A 90 9.17 18.40 23.44
CA TYR A 90 8.01 18.69 22.57
C TYR A 90 8.41 19.32 21.22
N LEU A 91 9.49 20.12 21.20
CA LEU A 91 10.06 20.73 20.01
C LEU A 91 10.55 19.69 18.98
N THR A 92 11.20 18.63 19.43
CA THR A 92 11.73 17.58 18.54
C THR A 92 10.59 16.80 17.89
N SER A 93 9.57 16.41 18.67
CA SER A 93 8.35 15.78 18.14
C SER A 93 7.64 16.68 17.12
N PHE A 94 7.54 17.98 17.41
CA PHE A 94 6.93 18.95 16.51
C PHE A 94 7.69 19.09 15.18
N LEU A 95 9.03 19.16 15.23
CA LEU A 95 9.89 19.23 14.03
C LEU A 95 9.76 17.97 13.15
N ILE A 96 9.64 16.79 13.76
CA ILE A 96 9.44 15.53 13.02
C ILE A 96 8.07 15.55 12.32
N VAL A 97 7.01 15.92 13.04
CA VAL A 97 5.67 16.02 12.46
C VAL A 97 5.66 17.02 11.29
N LEU A 98 6.32 18.17 11.46
CA LEU A 98 6.49 19.14 10.37
C LEU A 98 7.29 18.58 9.20
N GLY A 99 8.38 17.84 9.45
CA GLY A 99 9.18 17.20 8.41
C GLY A 99 8.39 16.15 7.62
N VAL A 100 7.67 15.27 8.31
CA VAL A 100 6.78 14.28 7.69
C VAL A 100 5.67 14.98 6.89
N PHE A 101 5.05 16.01 7.46
CA PHE A 101 4.00 16.79 6.81
C PHE A 101 4.51 17.51 5.56
N ALA A 102 5.67 18.16 5.64
CA ALA A 102 6.29 18.85 4.53
C ALA A 102 6.71 17.87 3.43
N GLY A 103 7.32 16.73 3.79
CA GLY A 103 7.68 15.68 2.84
C GLY A 103 6.46 15.09 2.13
N ALA A 104 5.40 14.76 2.88
CA ALA A 104 4.16 14.24 2.31
C ALA A 104 3.47 15.27 1.41
N SER A 105 3.43 16.54 1.82
CA SER A 105 2.86 17.64 1.03
C SER A 105 3.65 17.89 -0.25
N LEU A 106 4.98 17.91 -0.16
CA LEU A 106 5.87 18.06 -1.30
C LEU A 106 5.65 16.91 -2.29
N TRP A 107 5.69 15.68 -1.80
CA TRP A 107 5.45 14.49 -2.62
C TRP A 107 4.08 14.53 -3.32
N TRP A 108 3.03 14.85 -2.57
CA TRP A 108 1.68 14.97 -3.11
C TRP A 108 1.57 16.06 -4.17
N PHE A 109 2.20 17.22 -3.93
CA PHE A 109 2.23 18.31 -4.87
C PHE A 109 3.00 17.95 -6.14
N THR A 110 4.15 17.28 -6.02
CA THR A 110 4.94 16.78 -7.16
C THR A 110 4.11 15.81 -8.01
N ILE A 111 3.46 14.81 -7.41
CA ILE A 111 2.60 13.87 -8.15
C ILE A 111 1.44 14.61 -8.82
N THR A 112 0.72 15.45 -8.07
CA THR A 112 -0.46 16.14 -8.59
C THR A 112 -0.09 17.06 -9.76
N THR A 113 1.05 17.76 -9.66
CA THR A 113 1.56 18.65 -10.70
C THR A 113 1.98 17.86 -11.94
N LEU A 114 2.73 16.76 -11.77
CA LEU A 114 3.11 15.86 -12.86
C LEU A 114 1.87 15.29 -13.57
N VAL A 115 0.89 14.79 -12.81
CA VAL A 115 -0.36 14.27 -13.37
C VAL A 115 -1.13 15.36 -14.11
N SER A 116 -1.22 16.57 -13.55
CA SER A 116 -1.90 17.72 -14.17
C SER A 116 -1.25 18.15 -15.48
N LEU A 117 0.09 18.28 -15.51
CA LEU A 117 0.88 18.60 -16.71
C LEU A 117 0.66 17.59 -17.83
N TYR A 118 0.63 16.30 -17.49
CA TYR A 118 0.45 15.23 -18.47
C TYR A 118 -1.02 14.93 -18.78
N ARG A 119 -1.98 15.44 -17.98
CA ARG A 119 -3.44 15.17 -18.05
C ARG A 119 -4.00 15.35 -19.46
N GLN A 120 -3.63 16.44 -20.14
CA GLN A 120 -4.15 16.74 -21.48
C GLN A 120 -3.62 15.79 -22.58
N LYS A 121 -2.55 15.03 -22.31
CA LYS A 121 -2.02 13.99 -23.21
C LYS A 121 -2.54 12.59 -22.86
N PHE A 122 -3.34 12.36 -21.81
CA PHE A 122 -3.82 11.00 -21.48
C PHE A 122 -4.84 10.46 -22.51
N ARG A 123 -4.33 9.88 -23.60
CA ARG A 123 -5.12 9.03 -24.51
C ARG A 123 -5.47 7.73 -23.81
N LEU A 124 -6.66 7.19 -24.06
CA LEU A 124 -7.13 5.89 -23.55
C LEU A 124 -6.13 4.75 -23.75
N LYS A 125 -5.33 4.78 -24.84
CA LYS A 125 -4.23 3.84 -25.09
C LYS A 125 -3.15 3.85 -23.99
N ARG A 126 -2.83 5.01 -23.40
CA ARG A 126 -1.83 5.11 -22.31
C ARG A 126 -2.35 4.56 -20.99
N LEU A 127 -3.61 4.83 -20.65
CA LEU A 127 -4.27 4.22 -19.49
C LEU A 127 -4.33 2.70 -19.59
N TRP A 128 -4.56 2.17 -20.79
CA TRP A 128 -4.54 0.74 -21.04
C TRP A 128 -3.15 0.13 -20.80
N TRP A 129 -2.08 0.75 -21.32
CA TRP A 129 -0.71 0.32 -21.06
C TRP A 129 -0.31 0.47 -19.58
N LEU A 130 -0.76 1.52 -18.89
CA LEU A 130 -0.53 1.69 -17.46
C LEU A 130 -1.14 0.54 -16.65
N ASN A 131 -2.41 0.20 -16.88
CA ASN A 131 -3.03 -0.96 -16.22
C ASN A 131 -2.31 -2.28 -16.55
N LYS A 132 -1.86 -2.43 -17.81
CA LYS A 132 -1.07 -3.59 -18.25
C LYS A 132 0.25 -3.70 -17.49
N ILE A 133 1.01 -2.61 -17.40
CA ILE A 133 2.30 -2.56 -16.72
C ILE A 133 2.13 -2.74 -15.22
N THR A 134 1.21 -2.00 -14.59
CA THR A 134 0.92 -2.12 -13.15
C THR A 134 0.44 -3.52 -12.79
N GLY A 135 -0.48 -4.10 -13.57
CA GLY A 135 -0.95 -5.47 -13.38
C GLY A 135 0.17 -6.51 -13.56
N ALA A 136 1.05 -6.32 -14.54
CA ALA A 136 2.20 -7.20 -14.74
C ALA A 136 3.19 -7.12 -13.58
N ILE A 137 3.53 -5.92 -13.11
CA ILE A 137 4.43 -5.72 -11.97
C ILE A 137 3.83 -6.37 -10.71
N ILE A 138 2.56 -6.10 -10.40
CA ILE A 138 1.89 -6.68 -9.22
C ILE A 138 1.85 -8.21 -9.30
N SER A 139 1.51 -8.76 -10.48
CA SER A 139 1.49 -10.21 -10.68
C SER A 139 2.87 -10.82 -10.51
N LEU A 140 3.91 -10.17 -11.04
CA LEU A 140 5.29 -10.61 -10.90
C LEU A 140 5.76 -10.56 -9.45
N LEU A 141 5.43 -9.51 -8.71
CA LEU A 141 5.74 -9.42 -7.27
C LEU A 141 5.06 -10.55 -6.48
N GLY A 142 3.78 -10.85 -6.78
CA GLY A 142 3.07 -11.97 -6.18
C GLY A 142 3.70 -13.34 -6.55
N LEU A 143 4.17 -13.50 -7.79
CA LEU A 143 4.87 -14.71 -8.23
C LEU A 143 6.22 -14.87 -7.51
N ILE A 144 6.99 -13.79 -7.38
CA ILE A 144 8.26 -13.78 -6.65
C ILE A 144 8.01 -14.13 -5.17
N ALA A 145 6.96 -13.56 -4.56
CA ALA A 145 6.58 -13.89 -3.19
C ALA A 145 6.24 -15.38 -3.04
N LEU A 146 5.45 -15.93 -3.97
CA LEU A 146 5.10 -17.35 -3.98
C LEU A 146 6.33 -18.25 -4.16
N ILE A 147 7.23 -17.94 -5.10
CA ILE A 147 8.48 -18.68 -5.31
C ILE A 147 9.36 -18.62 -4.05
N LYS A 148 9.46 -17.48 -3.39
CA LYS A 148 10.21 -17.35 -2.13
C LYS A 148 9.70 -18.29 -1.04
N VAL A 149 8.39 -18.48 -0.92
CA VAL A 149 7.80 -19.41 0.04
C VAL A 149 8.24 -20.85 -0.22
N PHE A 150 8.38 -21.25 -1.48
CA PHE A 150 8.82 -22.61 -1.85
C PHE A 150 10.34 -22.81 -1.86
N PHE A 151 11.12 -21.76 -2.12
CA PHE A 151 12.57 -21.86 -2.35
C PHE A 151 13.43 -21.45 -1.15
N ILE A 152 12.88 -20.78 -0.13
CA ILE A 152 13.58 -20.49 1.13
C ILE A 152 13.26 -21.63 2.12
N PRO A 153 14.15 -22.61 2.34
CA PRO A 153 13.93 -23.70 3.28
C PRO A 153 14.22 -23.18 4.68
N GLY A 154 13.22 -22.56 5.31
CA GLY A 154 13.35 -21.97 6.65
C GLY A 154 12.11 -22.14 7.53
N LEU A 155 11.06 -22.80 7.06
CA LEU A 155 9.94 -23.17 7.93
C LEU A 155 10.14 -24.60 8.44
N PRO A 156 10.15 -24.83 9.77
CA PRO A 156 10.12 -26.17 10.31
C PRO A 156 8.81 -26.84 9.87
N LEU A 157 8.94 -28.01 9.23
CA LEU A 157 7.85 -28.97 9.06
C LEU A 157 7.38 -29.49 10.41
#